data_AF-A0A222G654-F1
#
_entry.id   AF-A0A222G654-F1
#
_cell.length_a   1.000
_cell.length_b   1.000
_cell.length_c   1.000
_cell.angle_alpha   90.00
_cell.angle_beta   90.00
_cell.angle_gamma   90.00
#
_symmetry.space_group_name_H-M   'P 1'
#
loop_
_entity.id
_entity.type
_entity.pdbx_description
1 polymer ?
#
loop_
_entity_poly.entity_id
_entity_poly.type
_entity_poly.pdbx_seq_one_letter_code
_entity_poly.pdbx_strand_id
1 'polypeptide(L)'
;MKLNKLLAQIISAPNFDHFSAVELRAAYITIHSDKALDPSDARRFVYTELVKLVKNGWLRKNVSKKREITTYIKTSSFNVSKIIGSDEKESNINFKANPSSNTIQDSLRQRLTQYKNELLMSYGESSEYKQLCNDFPDLYELLQPQYNNAREQNARLLGQIKAVENLINDGNSKAV
;
A
#
# COMPACT_ATOMS: atom_id res chain seq x y z
N MET A 1 -10.29 -3.93 -20.64
CA MET A 1 -10.44 -4.64 -19.34
C MET A 1 -10.48 -3.58 -18.25
N LYS A 2 -11.40 -3.68 -17.28
CA LYS A 2 -11.41 -2.78 -16.11
C LYS A 2 -10.91 -3.58 -14.91
N LEU A 3 -9.71 -3.26 -14.42
CA LEU A 3 -9.23 -3.76 -13.14
C LEU A 3 -9.76 -2.87 -12.04
N ASN A 4 -9.97 -3.43 -10.85
CA ASN A 4 -10.26 -2.62 -9.68
C ASN A 4 -9.13 -1.60 -9.39
N LYS A 5 -9.49 -0.33 -9.20
CA LYS A 5 -8.54 0.77 -8.99
C LYS A 5 -7.64 0.54 -7.77
N LEU A 6 -8.14 -0.07 -6.70
CA LEU A 6 -7.37 -0.34 -5.49
C LEU A 6 -6.32 -1.43 -5.73
N LEU A 7 -6.70 -2.52 -6.43
CA LEU A 7 -5.75 -3.57 -6.81
C LEU A 7 -4.72 -3.06 -7.82
N ALA A 8 -5.14 -2.20 -8.75
CA ALA A 8 -4.22 -1.53 -9.68
C ALA A 8 -3.17 -0.73 -8.89
N GLN A 9 -3.61 0.06 -7.90
CA GLN A 9 -2.71 0.86 -7.07
C GLN A 9 -1.72 -0.01 -6.28
N ILE A 10 -2.19 -1.10 -5.65
CA ILE A 10 -1.33 -2.01 -4.90
C ILE A 10 -0.27 -2.64 -5.80
N ILE A 11 -0.68 -3.22 -6.94
CA ILE A 11 0.22 -3.94 -7.85
C ILE A 11 1.19 -2.98 -8.57
N SER A 12 0.79 -1.71 -8.76
CA SER A 12 1.64 -0.69 -9.37
C SER A 12 2.78 -0.23 -8.47
N ALA A 13 2.70 -0.49 -7.16
CA ALA A 13 3.75 -0.07 -6.23
C ALA A 13 5.11 -0.72 -6.62
N PRO A 14 6.22 0.03 -6.62
CA PRO A 14 7.52 -0.49 -7.06
C PRO A 14 7.97 -1.72 -6.26
N ASN A 15 7.73 -1.70 -4.94
CA ASN A 15 8.04 -2.77 -4.00
C ASN A 15 7.06 -3.95 -4.02
N PHE A 16 5.95 -3.85 -4.76
CA PHE A 16 4.96 -4.90 -4.89
C PHE A 16 5.20 -5.71 -6.16
N ASP A 17 6.30 -6.46 -6.16
CA ASP A 17 6.68 -7.42 -7.20
C ASP A 17 7.02 -8.77 -6.58
N HIS A 18 6.99 -9.85 -7.38
CA HIS A 18 7.22 -11.22 -6.88
C HIS A 18 6.30 -11.67 -5.73
N PHE A 19 5.05 -11.23 -5.75
CA PHE A 19 4.08 -11.42 -4.66
C PHE A 19 3.19 -12.66 -4.87
N SER A 20 2.61 -13.18 -3.80
CA SER A 20 1.65 -14.27 -3.78
C SER A 20 0.21 -13.75 -3.77
N ALA A 21 -0.75 -14.61 -4.12
CA ALA A 21 -2.17 -14.27 -4.00
C ALA A 21 -2.58 -13.94 -2.54
N VAL A 22 -1.86 -14.50 -1.56
CA VAL A 22 -2.10 -14.25 -0.13
C VAL A 22 -1.64 -12.84 0.25
N GLU A 23 -0.47 -12.41 -0.22
CA GLU A 23 0.06 -11.06 0.03
C GLU A 23 -0.82 -9.99 -0.63
N LEU A 24 -1.26 -10.21 -1.87
CA LEU A 24 -2.20 -9.30 -2.53
C LEU A 24 -3.55 -9.23 -1.80
N ARG A 25 -4.05 -10.36 -1.29
CA ARG A 25 -5.27 -10.37 -0.48
C ARG A 25 -5.09 -9.62 0.83
N ALA A 26 -3.97 -9.84 1.53
CA ALA A 26 -3.67 -9.14 2.77
C ALA A 26 -3.58 -7.63 2.54
N ALA A 27 -2.80 -7.19 1.54
CA ALA A 27 -2.71 -5.78 1.16
C ALA A 27 -4.07 -5.19 0.76
N TYR A 28 -4.87 -5.94 0.01
CA TYR A 28 -6.22 -5.51 -0.37
C TYR A 28 -7.10 -5.28 0.86
N ILE A 29 -7.19 -6.25 1.78
CA ILE A 29 -7.99 -6.14 3.00
C ILE A 29 -7.50 -4.99 3.89
N THR A 30 -6.18 -4.82 4.05
CA THR A 30 -5.60 -3.77 4.90
C THR A 30 -5.91 -2.36 4.41
N ILE A 31 -5.94 -2.15 3.09
CA ILE A 31 -6.16 -0.82 2.49
C ILE A 31 -7.65 -0.60 2.17
N HIS A 32 -8.46 -1.66 2.17
CA HIS A 32 -9.89 -1.54 1.91
C HIS A 32 -10.57 -0.72 3.02
N SER A 33 -11.43 0.22 2.61
CA SER A 33 -12.10 1.14 3.54
C SER A 33 -13.21 0.46 4.34
N ASP A 34 -13.74 -0.65 3.83
CA ASP A 34 -14.78 -1.43 4.48
C ASP A 34 -14.17 -2.46 5.46
N LYS A 35 -14.40 -2.24 6.76
CA LYS A 35 -13.96 -3.14 7.84
C LYS A 35 -14.83 -4.40 7.94
N ALA A 36 -15.98 -4.46 7.27
CA ALA A 36 -16.87 -5.61 7.22
C ALA A 36 -16.60 -6.53 6.00
N LEU A 37 -15.55 -6.24 5.23
CA LEU A 37 -15.19 -7.03 4.06
C LEU A 37 -14.97 -8.51 4.43
N ASP A 38 -15.81 -9.38 3.85
CA ASP A 38 -15.68 -10.81 4.06
C ASP A 38 -14.36 -11.35 3.47
N PRO A 39 -13.54 -12.09 4.26
CA PRO A 39 -12.27 -12.63 3.78
C PRO A 39 -12.38 -13.60 2.60
N SER A 40 -13.52 -14.30 2.46
CA SER A 40 -13.77 -15.23 1.35
C SER A 40 -14.08 -14.46 0.06
N ASP A 41 -14.89 -13.41 0.14
CA ASP A 41 -15.17 -12.52 -0.98
C ASP A 41 -13.91 -11.79 -1.44
N ALA A 42 -13.10 -11.29 -0.50
CA ALA A 42 -11.79 -10.71 -0.80
C ALA A 42 -10.88 -11.69 -1.54
N ARG A 43 -10.84 -12.96 -1.09
CA ARG A 43 -10.07 -14.02 -1.76
C ARG A 43 -10.55 -14.25 -3.19
N ARG A 44 -11.87 -14.43 -3.39
CA ARG A 44 -12.46 -14.72 -4.70
C ARG A 44 -12.23 -13.56 -5.67
N PHE A 45 -12.37 -12.34 -5.18
CA PHE A 45 -12.13 -11.13 -5.94
C PHE A 45 -10.67 -11.00 -6.41
N VAL A 46 -9.72 -11.09 -5.47
CA VAL A 46 -8.28 -11.01 -5.77
C VAL A 46 -7.85 -12.07 -6.78
N TYR A 47 -8.32 -13.31 -6.61
CA TYR A 47 -8.03 -14.38 -7.57
C TYR A 47 -8.56 -14.09 -8.97
N THR A 48 -9.78 -13.54 -9.07
CA THR A 48 -10.40 -13.19 -10.35
C THR A 48 -9.56 -12.14 -11.08
N GLU A 49 -9.08 -11.12 -10.36
CA GLU A 49 -8.27 -10.04 -10.92
C GLU A 49 -6.87 -10.52 -11.32
N LEU A 50 -6.24 -11.37 -10.51
CA LEU A 50 -4.96 -12.03 -10.86
C LEU A 50 -5.07 -12.86 -12.14
N VAL A 51 -6.14 -13.64 -12.30
CA VAL A 51 -6.36 -14.44 -13.52
C VAL A 51 -6.47 -13.54 -14.74
N LYS A 52 -7.18 -12.41 -14.64
CA LYS A 52 -7.28 -11.45 -15.75
C LYS A 52 -5.91 -10.85 -16.08
N LEU A 53 -5.12 -10.46 -15.09
CA LEU A 53 -3.78 -9.89 -15.29
C LEU A 53 -2.81 -10.87 -15.95
N VAL A 54 -2.88 -12.14 -15.58
CA VAL A 54 -2.10 -13.21 -16.23
C VAL A 54 -2.56 -13.45 -17.66
N LYS A 55 -3.88 -13.51 -17.89
CA LYS A 55 -4.44 -13.72 -19.24
C LYS A 55 -4.05 -12.60 -20.22
N ASN A 56 -3.90 -11.37 -19.73
CA ASN A 56 -3.46 -10.23 -20.54
C ASN A 56 -1.93 -10.09 -20.63
N GLY A 57 -1.18 -11.05 -20.08
CA GLY A 57 0.28 -11.05 -20.14
C GLY A 57 0.96 -9.98 -19.29
N TRP A 58 0.24 -9.33 -18.37
CA TRP A 58 0.79 -8.28 -17.50
C TRP A 58 1.49 -8.85 -16.27
N LEU A 59 1.00 -9.99 -15.78
CA LEU A 59 1.66 -10.79 -14.75
C LEU A 59 2.03 -12.16 -15.33
N ARG A 60 3.16 -12.71 -14.90
CA ARG A 60 3.49 -14.13 -15.12
C ARG A 60 3.42 -14.88 -13.80
N LYS A 61 2.99 -16.13 -13.85
CA LYS A 61 3.06 -17.05 -12.70
C LYS A 61 4.47 -17.65 -12.64
N ASN A 62 5.05 -17.65 -11.46
CA ASN A 62 6.26 -18.40 -11.15
C ASN A 62 5.92 -19.42 -10.07
N VAL A 63 6.17 -20.70 -10.34
CA VAL A 63 5.89 -21.80 -9.41
C VAL A 63 7.22 -22.34 -8.93
N SER A 64 7.53 -22.11 -7.64
CA SER A 64 8.74 -22.68 -7.04
C SER A 64 8.50 -24.15 -6.71
N LYS A 65 9.13 -25.06 -7.48
CA LYS A 65 9.06 -26.51 -7.26
C LYS A 65 9.52 -26.94 -5.85
N LYS A 66 10.32 -26.12 -5.16
CA LYS A 66 10.84 -26.42 -3.81
C LYS A 66 9.92 -25.99 -2.66
N ARG A 67 9.02 -25.02 -2.89
CA ARG A 67 8.17 -24.45 -1.83
C ARG A 67 6.67 -24.58 -2.09
N GLU A 68 6.27 -25.07 -3.26
CA GLU A 68 4.86 -25.13 -3.71
C GLU A 68 4.14 -23.76 -3.69
N ILE A 69 4.89 -22.65 -3.64
CA ILE A 69 4.34 -21.29 -3.64
C ILE A 69 4.26 -20.80 -5.08
N THR A 70 3.07 -20.34 -5.46
CA THR A 70 2.85 -19.58 -6.69
C THR A 70 3.02 -18.10 -6.43
N THR A 71 4.02 -17.48 -7.06
CA THR A 71 4.22 -16.04 -7.07
C THR A 71 3.84 -15.45 -8.43
N TYR A 72 3.49 -14.17 -8.42
CA TYR A 72 3.11 -13.37 -9.57
C TYR A 72 4.16 -12.28 -9.72
N ILE A 73 4.69 -12.17 -10.93
CA ILE A 73 5.77 -11.23 -11.25
C ILE A 73 5.30 -10.31 -12.36
N LYS A 74 5.55 -9.01 -12.20
CA LYS A 74 5.30 -8.02 -13.25
C LYS A 74 6.12 -8.37 -14.49
N THR A 75 5.49 -8.25 -15.64
CA THR A 75 6.15 -8.42 -16.94
C THR A 75 6.57 -7.06 -17.47
N SER A 76 7.45 -7.05 -18.48
CA SER A 76 7.81 -5.84 -19.22
C SER A 76 6.60 -5.15 -19.90
N SER A 77 5.49 -5.87 -20.06
CA SER A 77 4.24 -5.38 -20.64
C SER A 77 3.26 -4.83 -19.59
N PHE A 78 3.62 -4.83 -18.30
CA PHE A 78 2.80 -4.27 -17.23
C PHE A 78 2.66 -2.75 -17.42
N ASN A 79 1.44 -2.28 -17.70
CA ASN A 79 1.20 -0.87 -18.00
C ASN A 79 -0.04 -0.37 -17.26
N VAL A 80 0.19 0.39 -16.18
CA VAL A 80 -0.82 0.95 -15.25
C VAL A 80 -1.89 1.78 -15.97
N SER A 81 -1.50 2.60 -16.95
CA SER A 81 -2.44 3.46 -17.69
C SER A 81 -3.38 2.67 -18.60
N LYS A 82 -2.96 1.54 -19.17
CA LYS A 82 -3.84 0.60 -19.89
C LYS A 82 -4.74 -0.21 -18.94
N ILE A 83 -4.35 -0.38 -17.68
CA ILE A 83 -5.13 -1.11 -16.64
C ILE A 83 -6.35 -0.31 -16.21
N ILE A 84 -6.15 0.99 -15.96
CA ILE A 84 -7.15 1.89 -15.40
C ILE A 84 -8.14 2.34 -16.49
N GLY A 85 -7.77 2.16 -17.77
CA GLY A 85 -8.55 2.62 -18.91
C GLY A 85 -8.36 4.11 -19.09
N SER A 86 -7.77 4.50 -20.22
CA SER A 86 -7.79 5.87 -20.71
C SER A 86 -9.22 6.24 -21.10
N ASP A 87 -10.06 6.57 -20.11
CA ASP A 87 -11.15 7.51 -20.32
C ASP A 87 -10.58 8.91 -20.07
N GLU A 88 -9.91 9.43 -21.09
CA GLU A 88 -9.89 10.87 -21.34
C GLU A 88 -11.30 11.28 -21.81
N LYS A 89 -12.25 11.23 -20.88
CA LYS A 89 -13.46 12.03 -20.91
C LYS A 89 -13.70 12.45 -19.49
N GLU A 90 -13.80 13.75 -19.31
CA GLU A 90 -14.36 14.39 -18.12
C GLU A 90 -15.73 13.77 -17.80
N SER A 91 -15.73 12.72 -16.99
CA SER A 91 -16.63 12.64 -15.85
C SER A 91 -15.73 12.97 -14.67
N ASN A 92 -15.75 14.18 -14.11
CA ASN A 92 -16.88 14.61 -13.29
C ASN A 92 -17.60 13.40 -12.65
N ILE A 93 -16.83 12.49 -12.06
CA ILE A 93 -17.15 12.02 -10.72
C ILE A 93 -16.67 13.21 -9.87
N ASN A 94 -17.45 14.29 -9.72
CA ASN A 94 -18.63 14.20 -8.87
C ASN A 94 -18.63 12.87 -8.09
N PHE A 95 -17.61 12.73 -7.22
CA PHE A 95 -17.96 12.45 -5.84
C PHE A 95 -19.13 13.38 -5.65
N LYS A 96 -20.33 12.84 -5.46
CA LYS A 96 -21.28 13.63 -4.71
C LYS A 96 -20.52 13.98 -3.42
N ALA A 97 -19.83 15.12 -3.42
CA ALA A 97 -20.33 16.30 -2.77
C ALA A 97 -21.87 16.24 -2.86
N ASN A 98 -22.43 15.34 -2.06
CA ASN A 98 -23.35 15.79 -1.08
C ASN A 98 -22.64 17.01 -0.46
N PRO A 99 -23.18 18.22 -0.60
CA PRO A 99 -22.64 19.37 0.12
C PRO A 99 -22.67 19.17 1.64
N SER A 100 -23.10 18.01 2.13
CA SER A 100 -22.98 17.60 3.52
C SER A 100 -21.57 17.05 3.82
N SER A 101 -20.61 17.97 3.96
CA SER A 101 -19.42 17.83 4.80
C SER A 101 -18.31 16.88 4.29
N ASN A 102 -17.19 17.44 3.80
CA ASN A 102 -15.88 16.78 3.90
C ASN A 102 -15.66 16.53 5.40
N THR A 103 -16.04 15.35 5.89
CA THR A 103 -16.02 15.10 7.31
C THR A 103 -14.57 15.15 7.78
N ILE A 104 -14.34 15.76 8.94
CA ILE A 104 -13.03 15.78 9.60
C ILE A 104 -12.48 14.34 9.73
N GLN A 105 -13.36 13.35 9.80
CA GLN A 105 -13.00 11.94 9.83
C GLN A 105 -12.29 11.44 8.56
N ASP A 106 -12.73 11.85 7.37
CA ASP A 106 -12.11 11.43 6.11
C ASP A 106 -10.71 12.03 5.93
N SER A 107 -10.55 13.31 6.31
CA SER A 107 -9.25 13.97 6.27
C SER A 107 -8.26 13.38 7.27
N LEU A 108 -8.72 13.00 8.47
CA LEU A 108 -7.90 12.28 9.46
C LEU A 108 -7.49 10.89 8.97
N ARG A 109 -8.38 10.14 8.31
CA ARG A 109 -8.06 8.82 7.74
C ARG A 109 -7.04 8.90 6.60
N GLN A 110 -7.15 9.92 5.76
CA GLN A 110 -6.15 10.18 4.72
C GLN A 110 -4.78 10.50 5.34
N ARG A 111 -4.76 11.39 6.34
CA ARG A 111 -3.53 11.76 7.05
C ARG A 111 -2.88 10.57 7.76
N LEU A 112 -3.68 9.71 8.38
CA LEU A 112 -3.21 8.48 9.01
C LEU A 112 -2.54 7.53 8.00
N THR A 113 -3.14 7.38 6.82
CA THR A 113 -2.61 6.55 5.74
C THR A 113 -1.27 7.09 5.24
N GLN A 114 -1.17 8.41 5.07
CA GLN A 114 0.07 9.06 4.66
C GLN A 114 1.20 8.80 5.66
N TYR A 115 0.97 9.04 6.96
CA TYR A 115 2.00 8.84 7.98
C TYR A 115 2.44 7.38 8.09
N LYS A 116 1.53 6.41 7.92
CA LYS A 116 1.88 4.98 7.89
C LYS A 116 2.79 4.64 6.70
N ASN A 117 2.54 5.22 5.54
CA ASN A 117 3.39 5.02 4.37
C ASN A 117 4.78 5.66 4.54
N GLU A 118 4.85 6.88 5.06
CA GLU A 118 6.11 7.57 5.38
C GLU A 118 6.94 6.78 6.41
N LEU A 119 6.29 6.20 7.42
CA LEU A 119 6.95 5.37 8.42
C LEU A 119 7.58 4.12 7.79
N LEU A 120 6.89 3.45 6.87
CA LEU A 120 7.44 2.28 6.18
C LEU A 120 8.67 2.64 5.33
N MET A 121 8.65 3.78 4.65
CA MET A 121 9.80 4.27 3.88
C MET A 121 10.99 4.56 4.79
N SER A 122 10.78 5.34 5.86
CA SER A 122 11.83 5.71 6.82
C SER A 122 12.36 4.50 7.61
N TYR A 123 11.54 3.46 7.82
CA TYR A 123 12.01 2.18 8.36
C TYR A 123 12.98 1.48 7.41
N GLY A 124 12.62 1.38 6.12
CA GLY A 124 13.50 0.84 5.08
C GLY A 124 14.82 1.59 4.99
N GLU A 125 14.77 2.92 4.98
CA GLU A 125 15.95 3.78 4.98
C GLU A 125 16.85 3.54 6.21
N SER A 126 16.28 3.51 7.42
CA SER A 126 17.06 3.23 8.63
C SER A 126 17.66 1.82 8.63
N SER A 127 16.97 0.83 8.06
CA SER A 127 17.48 -0.53 7.94
C SER A 127 18.66 -0.60 6.97
N GLU A 128 18.56 0.10 5.84
CA GLU A 128 19.62 0.17 4.84
C GLU A 128 20.86 0.87 5.39
N TYR A 129 20.72 2.05 6.03
CA TYR A 129 21.87 2.72 6.64
C TYR A 129 22.56 1.85 7.70
N LYS A 130 21.79 1.09 8.49
CA LYS A 130 22.36 0.15 9.46
C LYS A 130 23.18 -0.95 8.78
N GLN A 131 22.71 -1.48 7.65
CA GLN A 131 23.46 -2.50 6.89
C GLN A 131 24.72 -1.88 6.28
N LEU A 132 24.60 -0.72 5.64
CA LEU A 132 25.74 -0.01 5.05
C LEU A 132 26.81 0.35 6.09
N CYS A 133 26.44 0.73 7.32
CA CYS A 133 27.41 0.94 8.41
C CYS A 133 28.18 -0.34 8.77
N ASN A 134 27.57 -1.52 8.66
CA ASN A 134 28.23 -2.79 8.95
C ASN A 134 29.11 -3.24 7.77
N ASP A 135 28.61 -3.08 6.55
CA ASP A 135 29.29 -3.52 5.32
C ASP A 135 30.48 -2.61 4.98
N PHE A 136 30.37 -1.32 5.29
CA PHE A 136 31.38 -0.30 5.00
C PHE A 136 31.71 0.53 6.25
N PRO A 137 32.49 -0.01 7.22
CA PRO A 137 32.82 0.70 8.46
C PRO A 137 33.53 2.04 8.25
N ASP A 138 34.28 2.19 7.16
CA ASP A 138 34.96 3.44 6.80
C ASP A 138 34.00 4.61 6.54
N LEU A 139 32.74 4.31 6.21
CA LEU A 139 31.69 5.30 5.99
C LEU A 139 30.85 5.58 7.25
N TYR A 140 31.19 4.98 8.39
CA TYR A 140 30.37 5.06 9.61
C TYR A 140 30.10 6.51 10.05
N GLU A 141 31.12 7.37 10.08
CA GLU A 141 30.97 8.79 10.47
C GLU A 141 30.00 9.55 9.54
N LEU A 142 29.88 9.14 8.27
CA LEU A 142 28.97 9.73 7.30
C LEU A 142 27.54 9.16 7.43
N LEU A 143 27.42 7.85 7.64
CA LEU A 143 26.13 7.13 7.59
C LEU A 143 25.41 7.09 8.94
N GLN A 144 26.14 7.11 10.05
CA GLN A 144 25.57 7.07 11.40
C GLN A 144 24.60 8.24 11.69
N PRO A 145 24.89 9.50 11.29
CA PRO A 145 23.93 10.60 11.40
C PRO A 145 22.64 10.35 10.62
N GLN A 146 22.74 9.78 9.42
CA GLN A 146 21.59 9.49 8.56
C GLN A 146 20.69 8.38 9.16
N TYR A 147 21.31 7.33 9.69
CA TYR A 147 20.61 6.30 10.46
C TYR A 147 19.86 6.89 11.66
N ASN A 148 20.53 7.76 12.43
CA ASN A 148 19.93 8.41 13.59
C ASN A 148 18.73 9.29 13.20
N ASN A 149 18.85 10.07 12.11
CA ASN A 149 17.76 10.90 11.59
C ASN A 149 16.56 10.04 11.18
N ALA A 150 16.77 8.97 10.39
CA ALA A 150 15.70 8.07 9.99
C ALA A 150 15.00 7.43 11.20
N ARG A 151 15.75 7.07 12.27
CA ARG A 151 15.15 6.60 13.53
C ARG A 151 14.33 7.67 14.25
N GLU A 152 14.79 8.91 14.27
CA GLU A 152 14.06 10.02 14.85
C GLU A 152 12.77 10.30 14.07
N GLN A 153 12.83 10.29 12.73
CA GLN A 153 11.63 10.40 11.88
C GLN A 153 10.63 9.28 12.18
N ASN A 154 11.10 8.03 12.37
CA ASN A 154 10.23 6.92 12.74
C ASN A 154 9.49 7.18 14.06
N ALA A 155 10.19 7.68 15.08
CA ALA A 155 9.59 8.02 16.36
C ALA A 155 8.56 9.15 16.23
N ARG A 156 8.88 10.18 15.43
CA ARG A 156 7.96 11.30 15.16
C ARG A 156 6.69 10.83 14.44
N LEU A 157 6.84 10.02 13.40
CA LEU A 157 5.73 9.46 12.62
C LEU A 157 4.84 8.57 13.47
N LEU A 158 5.41 7.75 14.35
CA LEU A 158 4.64 6.95 15.32
C LEU A 158 3.82 7.85 16.27
N GLY A 159 4.40 8.94 16.76
CA GLY A 159 3.69 9.93 17.57
C GLY A 159 2.52 10.58 16.83
N GLN A 160 2.74 10.94 15.56
CA GLN A 160 1.72 11.52 14.69
C GLN A 160 0.60 10.52 14.37
N ILE A 161 0.93 9.26 14.10
CA ILE A 161 -0.03 8.16 13.91
C ILE A 161 -0.90 8.03 15.17
N LYS A 162 -0.28 7.92 16.34
CA LYS A 162 -0.99 7.76 17.61
C LYS A 162 -1.95 8.93 17.89
N ALA A 163 -1.51 10.16 17.64
CA ALA A 163 -2.35 11.34 17.81
C ALA A 163 -3.60 11.31 16.92
N VAL A 164 -3.42 10.94 15.64
CA VAL A 164 -4.52 10.85 14.67
C VAL A 164 -5.45 9.66 14.97
N GLU A 165 -4.91 8.50 15.36
CA GLU A 165 -5.69 7.33 15.76
C GLU A 165 -6.54 7.61 17.00
N ASN A 166 -5.96 8.25 18.02
CA ASN A 166 -6.70 8.68 19.19
C ASN A 166 -7.86 9.61 18.81
N LEU A 167 -7.61 10.61 17.98
CA LEU A 167 -8.66 11.55 17.57
C LEU A 167 -9.79 10.88 16.76
N ILE A 168 -9.45 9.91 15.90
CA ILE A 168 -10.45 9.10 15.17
C ILE A 168 -11.25 8.22 16.13
N ASN A 169 -10.60 7.62 17.13
CA ASN A 169 -11.24 6.71 18.08
C ASN A 169 -12.11 7.47 19.11
N ASP A 170 -11.63 8.60 19.63
CA ASP A 170 -12.35 9.46 20.57
C ASP A 170 -13.57 10.12 19.90
N GLY A 171 -13.52 10.35 18.59
CA GLY A 171 -14.68 10.78 17.79
C GLY A 171 -15.78 9.73 17.68
N ASN A 172 -15.45 8.43 17.77
CA ASN A 172 -16.44 7.34 17.76
C ASN A 172 -17.09 7.10 19.13
N SER A 173 -16.43 7.49 20.23
CA SER A 173 -16.94 7.31 21.61
C SER A 173 -17.93 8.39 22.06
N LYS A 174 -18.09 9.49 21.31
CA LYS A 174 -19.05 10.57 21.61
C LYS A 174 -20.37 10.48 20.83
N ALA A 175 -20.60 9.37 20.11
CA ALA A 175 -21.78 9.14 19.28
C ALA A 175 -22.73 8.06 19.84
N VAL A 176 -22.72 7.82 21.16
CA VAL A 176 -23.67 6.95 21.88
C VAL A 176 -24.48 7.77 22.87
#